data_AF-A0A7W7MJY0-F1
#
_entry.id   AF-A0A7W7MJY0-F1
#
_cell.length_a   1.000
_cell.length_b   1.000
_cell.length_c   1.000
_cell.angle_alpha   90.00
_cell.angle_beta   90.00
_cell.angle_gamma   90.00
#
_symmetry.space_group_name_H-M   'P 1'
#
loop_
_entity.id
_entity.type
_entity.pdbx_description
1 polymer ?
#
loop_
_entity_poly.entity_id
_entity_poly.type
_entity_poly.pdbx_seq_one_letter_code
_entity_poly.pdbx_strand_id
1 'polypeptide(L)'
;MTAGLDDVPWDRLHHAYGVADDVPDMLRALRDPDPEVRGDALGGLHATVLHQGTRFQASQAVVPFLVALIDDPATPGRGDLLRLLTGLAIGDRRDDRLPFDPATELTAAARLDGADTADLVRRFHEEQDADDFSDEEFELMNLLAARWEDDCYHRAAAFQDVIVSWIGDPESTVAARAAALAAWFPLNAATVSAWLAVPAGREQPRASANLALAHVRLEDPRIDRLLDGLLDTEPRDPGIVTVTAAVATAYRKGEALSPAALTVLIETAHRDPIGEATGWSRALRGFVMLALHRLGLHI
;
A
#
# COMPACT_ATOMS: atom_id res chain seq x y z
N MET A 1 8.09 -21.97 4.81
CA MET A 1 7.25 -22.89 5.62
C MET A 1 6.39 -22.05 6.54
N THR A 2 5.11 -22.40 6.67
CA THR A 2 4.06 -21.76 7.48
C THR A 2 4.24 -22.03 8.99
N ALA A 3 5.45 -21.86 9.51
CA ALA A 3 5.72 -22.06 10.93
C ALA A 3 4.85 -21.11 11.76
N GLY A 4 4.17 -21.64 12.78
CA GLY A 4 3.24 -20.88 13.62
C GLY A 4 1.84 -20.66 13.03
N LEU A 5 1.53 -21.18 11.83
CA LEU A 5 0.20 -21.03 11.24
C LEU A 5 -0.88 -21.73 12.06
N ASP A 6 -0.58 -22.94 12.53
CA ASP A 6 -1.50 -23.74 13.36
C ASP A 6 -1.54 -23.28 14.83
N ASP A 7 -0.66 -22.36 15.23
CA ASP A 7 -0.63 -21.79 16.59
C ASP A 7 -1.58 -20.59 16.76
N VAL A 8 -2.09 -20.04 15.64
CA VAL A 8 -3.08 -18.96 15.66
C VAL A 8 -4.46 -19.56 15.91
N PRO A 9 -5.26 -19.02 16.86
CA PRO A 9 -6.60 -19.53 17.18
C PRO A 9 -7.63 -19.06 16.15
N TRP A 10 -7.53 -19.57 14.91
CA TRP A 10 -8.39 -19.18 13.78
C TRP A 10 -9.89 -19.41 14.04
N ASP A 11 -10.21 -20.44 14.83
CA ASP A 11 -11.55 -20.78 15.32
C ASP A 11 -12.16 -19.72 16.24
N ARG A 12 -11.37 -18.74 16.68
CA ARG A 12 -11.77 -17.62 17.56
C ARG A 12 -11.67 -16.27 16.89
N LEU A 13 -11.26 -16.22 15.62
CA LEU A 13 -11.15 -14.99 14.84
C LEU A 13 -12.23 -14.95 13.78
N HIS A 14 -12.74 -13.75 13.49
CA HIS A 14 -13.73 -13.55 12.44
C HIS A 14 -13.16 -12.77 11.26
N HIS A 15 -13.53 -13.20 10.05
CA HIS A 15 -13.36 -12.51 8.78
C HIS A 15 -14.74 -12.06 8.25
N ALA A 16 -14.84 -11.53 7.03
CA ALA A 16 -16.08 -10.98 6.48
C ALA A 16 -17.29 -11.93 6.51
N TYR A 17 -17.08 -13.24 6.42
CA TYR A 17 -18.13 -14.25 6.35
C TYR A 17 -18.28 -15.10 7.62
N GLY A 18 -17.76 -14.66 8.77
CA GLY A 18 -17.82 -15.40 10.04
C GLY A 18 -16.47 -15.90 10.50
N VAL A 19 -16.43 -17.06 11.17
CA VAL A 19 -15.20 -17.67 11.73
C VAL A 19 -14.17 -17.94 10.63
N ALA A 20 -12.89 -17.72 10.94
CA ALA A 20 -11.79 -17.73 9.98
C ALA A 20 -11.02 -19.07 9.94
N ASP A 21 -11.68 -20.20 10.16
CA ASP A 21 -11.07 -21.54 10.20
C ASP A 21 -10.62 -22.07 8.82
N ASP A 22 -11.07 -21.44 7.75
CA ASP A 22 -10.70 -21.67 6.35
C ASP A 22 -9.40 -20.95 5.91
N VAL A 23 -9.04 -19.86 6.59
CA VAL A 23 -7.86 -19.01 6.27
C VAL A 23 -6.54 -19.80 6.22
N PRO A 24 -6.24 -20.74 7.13
CA PRO A 24 -5.02 -21.53 7.07
C PRO A 24 -4.85 -22.30 5.76
N ASP A 25 -5.93 -22.88 5.24
CA ASP A 25 -5.88 -23.66 4.01
C ASP A 25 -5.70 -22.76 2.78
N MET A 26 -6.34 -21.58 2.77
CA MET A 26 -6.08 -20.57 1.74
C MET A 26 -4.60 -20.13 1.75
N LEU A 27 -4.02 -19.87 2.93
CA LEU A 27 -2.60 -19.48 3.05
C LEU A 27 -1.64 -20.56 2.55
N ARG A 28 -1.95 -21.84 2.78
CA ARG A 28 -1.16 -22.98 2.24
C ARG A 28 -1.29 -23.05 0.71
N ALA A 29 -2.51 -22.89 0.21
CA ALA A 29 -2.84 -22.98 -1.21
C ALA A 29 -2.17 -21.89 -2.07
N LEU A 30 -1.70 -20.77 -1.48
CA LEU A 30 -0.90 -19.76 -2.20
C LEU A 30 0.42 -20.30 -2.79
N ARG A 31 0.90 -21.48 -2.35
CA ARG A 31 2.08 -22.16 -2.92
C ARG A 31 1.75 -23.39 -3.73
N ASP A 32 0.46 -23.65 -3.99
CA ASP A 32 0.06 -24.81 -4.78
C ASP A 32 0.72 -24.76 -6.17
N PRO A 33 1.18 -25.89 -6.74
CA PRO A 33 1.69 -25.90 -8.11
C PRO A 33 0.67 -25.42 -9.15
N ASP A 34 -0.62 -25.60 -8.90
CA ASP A 34 -1.71 -25.18 -9.81
C ASP A 34 -1.98 -23.67 -9.71
N PRO A 35 -1.83 -22.89 -10.80
CA PRO A 35 -2.18 -21.47 -10.83
C PRO A 35 -3.65 -21.17 -10.51
N GLU A 36 -4.59 -22.05 -10.85
CA GLU A 36 -6.01 -21.82 -10.54
C GLU A 36 -6.25 -21.92 -9.04
N VAL A 37 -5.69 -22.93 -8.37
CA VAL A 37 -5.76 -23.08 -6.91
C VAL A 37 -5.14 -21.88 -6.19
N ARG A 38 -3.99 -21.37 -6.66
CA ARG A 38 -3.39 -20.14 -6.09
C ARG A 38 -4.29 -18.92 -6.31
N GLY A 39 -4.89 -18.80 -7.48
CA GLY A 39 -5.79 -17.70 -7.84
C GLY A 39 -7.03 -17.68 -6.95
N ASP A 40 -7.67 -18.83 -6.78
CA ASP A 40 -8.83 -19.01 -5.92
C ASP A 40 -8.49 -18.74 -4.45
N ALA A 41 -7.35 -19.23 -3.97
CA ALA A 41 -6.88 -18.96 -2.60
C ALA A 41 -6.62 -17.47 -2.35
N LEU A 42 -5.97 -16.78 -3.30
CA LEU A 42 -5.75 -15.33 -3.21
C LEU A 42 -7.07 -14.54 -3.28
N GLY A 43 -7.98 -14.94 -4.18
CA GLY A 43 -9.31 -14.35 -4.30
C GLY A 43 -10.14 -14.55 -3.03
N GLY A 44 -10.09 -15.76 -2.45
CA GLY A 44 -10.71 -16.11 -1.17
C GLY A 44 -10.19 -15.23 -0.04
N LEU A 45 -8.87 -15.15 0.17
CA LEU A 45 -8.27 -14.25 1.17
C LEU A 45 -8.68 -12.80 0.96
N HIS A 46 -8.69 -12.32 -0.28
CA HIS A 46 -9.15 -10.97 -0.56
C HIS A 46 -10.63 -10.79 -0.20
N ALA A 47 -11.50 -11.75 -0.50
CA ALA A 47 -12.92 -11.66 -0.20
C ALA A 47 -13.23 -11.77 1.30
N THR A 48 -12.41 -12.50 2.06
CA THR A 48 -12.61 -12.78 3.49
C THR A 48 -11.94 -11.76 4.39
N VAL A 49 -10.62 -11.58 4.29
CA VAL A 49 -9.84 -10.73 5.21
C VAL A 49 -9.67 -9.29 4.71
N LEU A 50 -10.14 -8.98 3.50
CA LEU A 50 -10.15 -7.63 2.93
C LEU A 50 -11.41 -7.37 2.08
N HIS A 51 -12.58 -7.45 2.70
CA HIS A 51 -13.84 -7.30 1.97
C HIS A 51 -14.14 -5.84 1.63
N GLN A 52 -14.09 -5.48 0.34
CA GLN A 52 -14.37 -4.12 -0.15
C GLN A 52 -13.58 -3.03 0.60
N GLY A 53 -12.30 -3.31 0.87
CA GLY A 53 -11.41 -2.39 1.60
C GLY A 53 -11.52 -2.49 3.13
N THR A 54 -12.54 -3.15 3.68
CA THR A 54 -12.72 -3.36 5.11
C THR A 54 -11.86 -4.51 5.64
N ARG A 55 -11.18 -4.28 6.77
CA ARG A 55 -10.40 -5.28 7.49
C ARG A 55 -11.23 -5.83 8.64
N PHE A 56 -10.93 -7.04 9.06
CA PHE A 56 -11.65 -7.80 10.08
C PHE A 56 -10.68 -8.28 11.16
N GLN A 57 -11.22 -8.89 12.22
CA GLN A 57 -10.45 -9.39 13.34
C GLN A 57 -9.31 -10.33 12.90
N ALA A 58 -9.56 -11.21 11.94
CA ALA A 58 -8.58 -12.16 11.41
C ALA A 58 -7.50 -11.52 10.52
N SER A 59 -7.74 -10.31 9.99
CA SER A 59 -6.89 -9.69 8.95
C SER A 59 -5.45 -9.46 9.39
N GLN A 60 -5.23 -9.02 10.63
CA GLN A 60 -3.87 -8.82 11.15
C GLN A 60 -3.09 -10.14 11.29
N ALA A 61 -3.79 -11.25 11.55
CA ALA A 61 -3.16 -12.55 11.75
C ALA A 61 -2.58 -13.11 10.44
N VAL A 62 -3.10 -12.67 9.29
CA VAL A 62 -2.63 -13.06 7.95
C VAL A 62 -1.31 -12.39 7.58
N VAL A 63 -1.05 -11.17 8.08
CA VAL A 63 0.11 -10.33 7.69
C VAL A 63 1.46 -11.04 7.77
N PRO A 64 1.84 -11.71 8.88
CA PRO A 64 3.14 -12.38 8.98
C PRO A 64 3.35 -13.48 7.93
N PHE A 65 2.28 -14.20 7.59
CA PHE A 65 2.33 -15.29 6.62
C PHE A 65 2.47 -14.76 5.20
N LEU A 66 1.76 -13.67 4.86
CA LEU A 66 1.98 -12.98 3.59
C LEU A 66 3.40 -12.44 3.48
N VAL A 67 3.93 -11.83 4.55
CA VAL A 67 5.32 -11.34 4.57
C VAL A 67 6.31 -12.49 4.31
N ALA A 68 6.16 -13.62 5.01
CA ALA A 68 7.02 -14.79 4.80
C ALA A 68 6.89 -15.39 3.39
N LEU A 69 5.70 -15.34 2.79
CA LEU A 69 5.48 -15.80 1.41
C LEU A 69 6.13 -14.87 0.38
N ILE A 70 6.01 -13.55 0.55
CA ILE A 70 6.62 -12.55 -0.34
C ILE A 70 8.15 -12.58 -0.22
N ASP A 71 8.68 -12.84 0.98
CA ASP A 71 10.12 -12.88 1.23
C ASP A 71 10.80 -14.13 0.62
N ASP A 72 10.06 -15.23 0.44
CA ASP A 72 10.57 -16.45 -0.19
C ASP A 72 10.55 -16.32 -1.73
N PRO A 73 11.71 -16.25 -2.41
CA PRO A 73 11.76 -16.11 -3.87
C PRO A 73 11.18 -17.30 -4.64
N ALA A 74 10.96 -18.45 -3.99
CA ALA A 74 10.32 -19.60 -4.60
C ALA A 74 8.78 -19.53 -4.58
N THR A 75 8.19 -18.54 -3.92
CA THR A 75 6.73 -18.33 -3.92
C THR A 75 6.30 -17.74 -5.27
N PRO A 76 5.33 -18.35 -5.99
CA PRO A 76 4.77 -17.75 -7.21
C PRO A 76 3.93 -16.51 -6.89
N GLY A 77 3.86 -15.54 -7.81
CA GLY A 77 2.89 -14.44 -7.72
C GLY A 77 3.11 -13.46 -6.56
N ARG A 78 4.35 -13.28 -6.08
CA ARG A 78 4.69 -12.42 -4.92
C ARG A 78 4.19 -10.98 -5.08
N GLY A 79 4.18 -10.45 -6.30
CA GLY A 79 3.61 -9.13 -6.60
C GLY A 79 2.12 -9.02 -6.23
N ASP A 80 1.33 -10.07 -6.42
CA ASP A 80 -0.10 -10.07 -6.08
C ASP A 80 -0.33 -10.27 -4.57
N LEU A 81 0.52 -11.07 -3.91
CA LEU A 81 0.51 -11.18 -2.46
C LEU A 81 0.85 -9.84 -1.80
N LEU A 82 1.82 -9.12 -2.36
CA LEU A 82 2.18 -7.78 -1.89
C LEU A 82 1.06 -6.76 -2.11
N ARG A 83 0.25 -6.91 -3.17
CA ARG A 83 -0.98 -6.11 -3.37
C ARG A 83 -2.00 -6.37 -2.25
N LEU A 84 -2.21 -7.62 -1.88
CA LEU A 84 -3.08 -7.96 -0.74
C LEU A 84 -2.52 -7.39 0.57
N LEU A 85 -1.21 -7.52 0.82
CA LEU A 85 -0.56 -6.94 1.98
C LEU A 85 -0.73 -5.41 2.04
N THR A 86 -0.61 -4.71 0.91
CA THR A 86 -0.92 -3.27 0.83
C THR A 86 -2.35 -2.99 1.26
N GLY A 87 -3.33 -3.73 0.73
CA GLY A 87 -4.73 -3.55 1.10
C GLY A 87 -5.01 -3.82 2.59
N LEU A 88 -4.35 -4.82 3.19
CA LEU A 88 -4.43 -5.05 4.63
C LEU A 88 -3.83 -3.88 5.42
N ALA A 89 -2.67 -3.38 5.01
CA ALA A 89 -1.95 -2.33 5.73
C ALA A 89 -2.65 -0.97 5.68
N ILE A 90 -3.20 -0.57 4.54
CA ILE A 90 -3.72 0.79 4.34
C ILE A 90 -5.18 0.87 3.85
N GLY A 91 -5.82 -0.25 3.55
CA GLY A 91 -7.17 -0.29 2.98
C GLY A 91 -7.24 0.37 1.60
N ASP A 92 -8.34 1.07 1.32
CA ASP A 92 -8.57 1.80 0.07
C ASP A 92 -8.02 3.23 0.07
N ARG A 93 -7.11 3.55 1.00
CA ARG A 93 -6.49 4.86 1.07
C ARG A 93 -5.81 5.19 -0.26
N ARG A 94 -6.08 6.40 -0.73
CA ARG A 94 -5.49 6.94 -1.95
C ARG A 94 -4.28 7.79 -1.60
N ASP A 95 -3.35 7.89 -2.54
CA ASP A 95 -2.08 8.62 -2.39
C ASP A 95 -2.23 10.12 -2.04
N ASP A 96 -3.43 10.71 -2.10
CA ASP A 96 -3.72 12.05 -1.61
C ASP A 96 -3.67 12.17 -0.08
N ARG A 97 -3.71 11.03 0.64
CA ARG A 97 -3.49 10.94 2.09
C ARG A 97 -2.01 10.96 2.48
N LEU A 98 -1.08 11.01 1.52
CA LEU A 98 0.36 11.08 1.80
C LEU A 98 0.85 12.53 1.95
N PRO A 99 1.77 12.80 2.91
CA PRO A 99 2.35 11.85 3.85
C PRO A 99 1.37 11.46 4.95
N PHE A 100 1.37 10.17 5.28
CA PHE A 100 0.47 9.57 6.25
C PHE A 100 1.09 9.57 7.65
N ASP A 101 0.35 10.03 8.66
CA ASP A 101 0.76 9.96 10.07
C ASP A 101 -0.24 9.11 10.87
N PRO A 102 0.09 7.85 11.19
CA PRO A 102 -0.83 6.94 11.87
C PRO A 102 -1.29 7.47 13.23
N ALA A 103 -0.47 8.27 13.93
CA ALA A 103 -0.82 8.82 15.24
C ALA A 103 -1.99 9.81 15.16
N THR A 104 -2.19 10.44 14.00
CA THR A 104 -3.31 11.36 13.76
C THR A 104 -4.45 10.71 12.99
N GLU A 105 -4.13 9.78 12.11
CA GLU A 105 -5.06 9.21 11.13
C GLU A 105 -5.79 7.96 11.66
N LEU A 106 -5.26 7.26 12.66
CA LEU A 106 -5.82 6.01 13.23
C LEU A 106 -6.36 6.19 14.66
N THR A 107 -6.76 7.42 15.02
CA THR A 107 -7.17 7.76 16.39
C THR A 107 -8.51 7.17 16.83
N ALA A 108 -9.38 6.76 15.89
CA ALA A 108 -10.69 6.20 16.20
C ALA A 108 -10.60 4.89 17.01
N ALA A 109 -9.59 4.06 16.74
CA ALA A 109 -9.35 2.80 17.45
C ALA A 109 -9.16 2.97 18.97
N ALA A 110 -8.66 4.12 19.41
CA ALA A 110 -8.43 4.42 20.83
C ALA A 110 -9.73 4.76 21.60
N ARG A 111 -10.87 4.94 20.90
CA ARG A 111 -12.18 5.22 21.51
C ARG A 111 -12.90 3.96 21.99
N LEU A 112 -12.42 2.77 21.61
CA LEU A 112 -12.94 1.50 22.08
C LEU A 112 -12.50 1.30 23.55
N ASP A 113 -13.42 1.47 24.50
CA ASP A 113 -13.15 1.61 25.93
C ASP A 113 -13.32 0.30 26.71
N GLY A 114 -12.53 -0.73 26.39
CA GLY A 114 -12.52 -1.98 27.15
C GLY A 114 -13.85 -2.76 27.13
N ALA A 115 -14.78 -2.39 26.26
CA ALA A 115 -16.00 -3.12 25.99
C ALA A 115 -15.69 -4.54 25.51
N ASP A 116 -16.32 -5.54 26.14
CA ASP A 116 -16.32 -6.89 25.61
C ASP A 116 -17.26 -6.92 24.40
N THR A 117 -16.64 -7.02 23.22
CA THR A 117 -17.30 -6.94 21.91
C THR A 117 -17.46 -8.31 21.26
N ALA A 118 -17.05 -9.39 21.95
CA ALA A 118 -17.08 -10.74 21.38
C ALA A 118 -18.49 -11.17 21.00
N ASP A 119 -19.49 -10.88 21.85
CA ASP A 119 -20.88 -11.20 21.55
C ASP A 119 -21.43 -10.37 20.38
N LEU A 120 -21.07 -9.08 20.31
CA LEU A 120 -21.48 -8.21 19.22
C LEU A 120 -20.92 -8.69 17.87
N VAL A 121 -19.63 -9.03 17.81
CA VAL A 121 -19.00 -9.57 16.59
C VAL A 121 -19.66 -10.88 16.18
N ARG A 122 -19.92 -11.78 17.14
CA ARG A 122 -20.61 -13.05 16.88
C ARG A 122 -22.02 -12.82 16.30
N ARG A 123 -22.82 -11.95 16.93
CA ARG A 123 -24.16 -11.59 16.46
C ARG A 123 -24.13 -10.93 15.08
N PHE A 124 -23.18 -10.03 14.83
CA PHE A 124 -22.98 -9.41 13.51
C PHE A 124 -22.81 -10.43 12.37
N HIS A 125 -22.21 -11.59 12.65
CA HIS A 125 -22.02 -12.63 11.65
C HIS A 125 -23.16 -13.68 11.61
N GLU A 126 -23.98 -13.80 12.66
CA GLU A 126 -25.10 -14.75 12.73
C GLU A 126 -26.45 -14.12 12.32
N GLU A 127 -26.68 -12.86 12.66
CA GLU A 127 -27.91 -12.12 12.43
C GLU A 127 -27.93 -11.59 10.98
N GLN A 128 -29.02 -11.83 10.26
CA GLN A 128 -29.14 -11.46 8.84
C GLN A 128 -29.85 -10.13 8.63
N ASP A 129 -30.52 -9.59 9.65
CA ASP A 129 -31.29 -8.35 9.56
C ASP A 129 -30.56 -7.20 10.24
N ALA A 130 -30.40 -6.08 9.51
CA ALA A 130 -29.75 -4.88 10.03
C ALA A 130 -30.61 -4.20 11.11
N ASP A 131 -31.93 -4.44 11.10
CA ASP A 131 -32.86 -3.90 12.09
C ASP A 131 -32.71 -4.54 13.50
N ASP A 132 -31.91 -5.61 13.61
CA ASP A 132 -31.60 -6.28 14.88
C ASP A 132 -30.49 -5.58 15.70
N PHE A 133 -29.84 -4.56 15.12
CA PHE A 133 -28.79 -3.76 15.76
C PHE A 133 -29.28 -2.35 16.09
N SER A 134 -29.01 -1.92 17.32
CA SER A 134 -29.20 -0.53 17.75
C SER A 134 -28.16 0.41 17.13
N ASP A 135 -28.46 1.70 17.09
CA ASP A 135 -27.52 2.74 16.63
C ASP A 135 -26.18 2.71 17.42
N GLU A 136 -26.24 2.39 18.71
CA GLU A 136 -25.06 2.24 19.58
C GLU A 136 -24.20 1.03 19.17
N GLU A 137 -24.82 -0.08 18.80
CA GLU A 137 -24.12 -1.28 18.32
C GLU A 137 -23.48 -1.04 16.94
N PHE A 138 -24.16 -0.32 16.05
CA PHE A 138 -23.58 0.10 14.76
C PHE A 138 -22.34 0.99 14.95
N GLU A 139 -22.41 1.96 15.85
CA GLU A 139 -21.25 2.80 16.17
C GLU A 139 -20.12 1.98 16.77
N LEU A 140 -20.42 1.03 17.66
CA LEU A 140 -19.42 0.12 18.22
C LEU A 140 -18.78 -0.76 17.13
N MET A 141 -19.54 -1.22 16.14
CA MET A 141 -19.01 -1.94 14.98
C MET A 141 -18.08 -1.07 14.12
N ASN A 142 -18.40 0.21 13.92
CA ASN A 142 -17.52 1.14 13.22
C ASN A 142 -16.19 1.34 13.98
N LEU A 143 -16.26 1.46 15.32
CA LEU A 143 -15.06 1.54 16.16
C LEU A 143 -14.23 0.25 16.12
N LEU A 144 -14.86 -0.93 16.04
CA LEU A 144 -14.18 -2.20 15.84
C LEU A 144 -13.50 -2.29 14.47
N ALA A 145 -14.17 -1.85 13.40
CA ALA A 145 -13.56 -1.79 12.08
C ALA A 145 -12.34 -0.86 12.07
N ALA A 146 -12.43 0.30 12.73
CA ALA A 146 -11.30 1.20 12.92
C ALA A 146 -10.18 0.58 13.78
N ARG A 147 -10.52 -0.27 14.75
CA ARG A 147 -9.53 -1.02 15.53
C ARG A 147 -8.81 -2.07 14.69
N TRP A 148 -9.53 -2.85 13.89
CA TRP A 148 -8.92 -3.86 13.02
C TRP A 148 -8.04 -3.24 11.94
N GLU A 149 -8.44 -2.07 11.45
CA GLU A 149 -7.60 -1.22 10.61
C GLU A 149 -6.28 -0.84 11.28
N ASP A 150 -6.34 -0.32 12.51
CA ASP A 150 -5.16 0.07 13.28
C ASP A 150 -4.24 -1.11 13.56
N ASP A 151 -4.80 -2.23 13.98
CA ASP A 151 -4.08 -3.47 14.24
C ASP A 151 -3.36 -3.97 12.96
N CYS A 152 -4.02 -3.95 11.79
CA CYS A 152 -3.42 -4.36 10.52
C CYS A 152 -2.27 -3.42 10.10
N TYR A 153 -2.46 -2.11 10.22
CA TYR A 153 -1.41 -1.13 9.92
C TYR A 153 -0.18 -1.37 10.79
N HIS A 154 -0.36 -1.43 12.11
CA HIS A 154 0.74 -1.64 13.05
C HIS A 154 1.40 -3.00 12.87
N ARG A 155 0.63 -4.05 12.54
CA ARG A 155 1.18 -5.36 12.23
C ARG A 155 2.05 -5.35 10.97
N ALA A 156 1.64 -4.65 9.91
CA ALA A 156 2.44 -4.50 8.69
C ALA A 156 3.67 -3.61 8.92
N ALA A 157 3.52 -2.51 9.66
CA ALA A 157 4.61 -1.60 10.00
C ALA A 157 5.70 -2.28 10.85
N ALA A 158 5.35 -3.29 11.65
CA ALA A 158 6.34 -4.10 12.36
C ALA A 158 7.30 -4.88 11.43
N PHE A 159 6.93 -5.08 10.15
CA PHE A 159 7.77 -5.67 9.11
C PHE A 159 8.40 -4.64 8.17
N GLN A 160 8.42 -3.35 8.54
CA GLN A 160 8.91 -2.27 7.69
C GLN A 160 10.32 -2.55 7.14
N ASP A 161 11.25 -3.06 7.96
CA ASP A 161 12.61 -3.35 7.49
C ASP A 161 12.65 -4.42 6.39
N VAL A 162 11.79 -5.45 6.51
CA VAL A 162 11.64 -6.50 5.49
C VAL A 162 11.03 -5.90 4.22
N ILE A 163 9.96 -5.11 4.35
CA ILE A 163 9.30 -4.45 3.21
C ILE A 163 10.25 -3.50 2.48
N VAL A 164 11.07 -2.74 3.21
CA VAL A 164 12.09 -1.85 2.64
C VAL A 164 13.16 -2.65 1.89
N SER A 165 13.52 -3.85 2.36
CA SER A 165 14.48 -4.71 1.65
C SER A 165 13.98 -5.15 0.27
N TRP A 166 12.66 -5.34 0.10
CA TRP A 166 12.05 -5.74 -1.17
C TRP A 166 12.12 -4.65 -2.25
N ILE A 167 12.42 -3.39 -1.91
CA ILE A 167 12.68 -2.33 -2.91
C ILE A 167 13.85 -2.71 -3.83
N GLY A 168 14.79 -3.53 -3.33
CA GLY A 168 15.90 -4.10 -4.10
C GLY A 168 15.58 -5.42 -4.81
N ASP A 169 14.38 -6.00 -4.66
CA ASP A 169 14.04 -7.32 -5.19
C ASP A 169 14.22 -7.38 -6.72
N PRO A 170 14.77 -8.46 -7.30
CA PRO A 170 14.97 -8.57 -8.75
C PRO A 170 13.67 -8.52 -9.56
N GLU A 171 12.54 -8.90 -8.98
CA GLU A 171 11.23 -8.83 -9.62
C GLU A 171 10.69 -7.39 -9.58
N SER A 172 10.52 -6.77 -10.76
CA SER A 172 10.15 -5.34 -10.85
C SER A 172 8.79 -5.01 -10.23
N THR A 173 7.84 -5.94 -10.26
CA THR A 173 6.51 -5.78 -9.63
C THR A 173 6.62 -5.73 -8.11
N VAL A 174 7.42 -6.62 -7.50
CA VAL A 174 7.68 -6.65 -6.05
C VAL A 174 8.40 -5.37 -5.62
N ALA A 175 9.49 -5.02 -6.31
CA ALA A 175 10.27 -3.83 -5.98
C ALA A 175 9.46 -2.52 -6.10
N ALA A 176 8.62 -2.38 -7.14
CA ALA A 176 7.81 -1.19 -7.31
C ALA A 176 6.67 -1.08 -6.28
N ARG A 177 5.98 -2.19 -5.97
CA ARG A 177 4.95 -2.21 -4.92
C ARG A 177 5.54 -1.96 -3.53
N ALA A 178 6.71 -2.52 -3.23
CA ALA A 178 7.42 -2.29 -1.98
C ALA A 178 7.81 -0.81 -1.84
N ALA A 179 8.31 -0.21 -2.93
CA ALA A 179 8.65 1.22 -2.94
C ALA A 179 7.43 2.11 -2.66
N ALA A 180 6.26 1.77 -3.22
CA ALA A 180 5.02 2.49 -2.97
C ALA A 180 4.50 2.27 -1.54
N LEU A 181 4.44 1.01 -1.06
CA LEU A 181 3.96 0.67 0.28
C LEU A 181 4.81 1.33 1.37
N ALA A 182 6.13 1.38 1.20
CA ALA A 182 7.03 2.00 2.17
C ALA A 182 6.75 3.50 2.40
N ALA A 183 6.05 4.18 1.49
CA ALA A 183 5.69 5.60 1.64
C ALA A 183 4.62 5.83 2.75
N TRP A 184 3.92 4.77 3.15
CA TRP A 184 2.84 4.79 4.14
C TRP A 184 3.31 4.53 5.57
N PHE A 185 4.57 4.12 5.76
CA PHE A 185 5.16 3.86 7.07
C PHE A 185 5.99 5.06 7.56
N PRO A 186 6.27 5.14 8.87
CA PRO A 186 7.14 6.18 9.41
C PRO A 186 8.49 6.24 8.67
N LEU A 187 8.83 7.41 8.15
CA LEU A 187 10.05 7.58 7.36
C LEU A 187 11.29 7.39 8.24
N ASN A 188 12.23 6.60 7.75
CA ASN A 188 13.55 6.45 8.34
C ASN A 188 14.65 6.54 7.27
N ALA A 189 15.90 6.67 7.69
CA ALA A 189 17.03 6.85 6.78
C ALA A 189 17.24 5.65 5.83
N ALA A 190 16.89 4.44 6.27
CA ALA A 190 17.00 3.22 5.45
C ALA A 190 15.98 3.25 4.30
N THR A 191 14.73 3.63 4.57
CA THR A 191 13.69 3.78 3.53
C THR A 191 14.11 4.76 2.45
N VAL A 192 14.57 5.97 2.82
CA VAL A 192 15.01 6.98 1.86
C VAL A 192 16.22 6.49 1.06
N SER A 193 17.17 5.82 1.72
CA SER A 193 18.35 5.27 1.05
C SER A 193 17.99 4.15 0.06
N ALA A 194 17.02 3.30 0.40
CA ALA A 194 16.51 2.25 -0.49
C ALA A 194 15.85 2.85 -1.73
N TRP A 195 15.01 3.87 -1.58
CA TRP A 195 14.44 4.58 -2.74
C TRP A 195 15.51 5.28 -3.58
N LEU A 196 16.51 5.91 -2.98
CA LEU A 196 17.62 6.54 -3.72
C LEU A 196 18.45 5.52 -4.50
N ALA A 197 18.60 4.30 -3.99
CA ALA A 197 19.40 3.25 -4.59
C ALA A 197 18.76 2.58 -5.82
N VAL A 198 17.45 2.77 -6.07
CA VAL A 198 16.77 2.16 -7.22
C VAL A 198 17.37 2.69 -8.54
N PRO A 199 17.91 1.83 -9.44
CA PRO A 199 18.52 2.28 -10.68
C PRO A 199 17.52 2.88 -11.68
N ALA A 200 17.95 3.87 -12.46
CA ALA A 200 17.11 4.50 -13.49
C ALA A 200 16.57 3.51 -14.55
N GLY A 201 17.35 2.48 -14.90
CA GLY A 201 16.95 1.45 -15.86
C GLY A 201 15.88 0.47 -15.35
N ARG A 202 15.53 0.50 -14.07
CA ARG A 202 14.40 -0.28 -13.52
C ARG A 202 13.16 0.60 -13.47
N GLU A 203 12.54 0.80 -14.62
CA GLU A 203 11.55 1.87 -14.84
C GLU A 203 10.42 1.89 -13.81
N GLN A 204 9.71 0.77 -13.60
CA GLN A 204 8.59 0.69 -12.65
C GLN A 204 9.03 0.90 -11.19
N PRO A 205 10.05 0.18 -10.67
CA PRO A 205 10.59 0.47 -9.34
C PRO A 205 11.05 1.91 -9.15
N ARG A 206 11.75 2.48 -10.14
CA ARG A 206 12.28 3.84 -10.08
C ARG A 206 11.14 4.86 -10.08
N ALA A 207 10.13 4.66 -10.91
CA ALA A 207 8.95 5.50 -10.96
C ALA A 207 8.21 5.53 -9.62
N SER A 208 7.96 4.36 -9.02
CA SER A 208 7.31 4.27 -7.70
C SER A 208 8.16 4.89 -6.60
N ALA A 209 9.48 4.70 -6.64
CA ALA A 209 10.39 5.33 -5.69
C ALA A 209 10.47 6.86 -5.88
N ASN A 210 10.36 7.39 -7.10
CA ASN A 210 10.28 8.84 -7.34
C ASN A 210 9.01 9.43 -6.71
N LEU A 211 7.86 8.81 -6.93
CA LEU A 211 6.60 9.24 -6.32
C LEU A 211 6.67 9.18 -4.78
N ALA A 212 7.31 8.17 -4.21
CA ALA A 212 7.52 8.11 -2.76
C ALA A 212 8.43 9.25 -2.25
N LEU A 213 9.53 9.54 -2.96
CA LEU A 213 10.45 10.63 -2.63
C LEU A 213 9.78 12.02 -2.67
N ALA A 214 8.68 12.19 -3.42
CA ALA A 214 7.88 13.41 -3.44
C ALA A 214 7.31 13.79 -2.07
N HIS A 215 7.12 12.81 -1.17
CA HIS A 215 6.53 13.00 0.16
C HIS A 215 7.58 13.10 1.29
N VAL A 216 8.88 13.02 0.98
CA VAL A 216 9.96 13.23 1.96
C VAL A 216 10.08 14.72 2.26
N ARG A 217 9.61 15.15 3.43
CA ARG A 217 9.62 16.56 3.85
C ARG A 217 10.99 17.08 4.31
N LEU A 218 11.89 16.19 4.71
CA LEU A 218 13.23 16.57 5.15
C LEU A 218 14.07 17.04 3.96
N GLU A 219 14.84 18.11 4.15
CA GLU A 219 15.83 18.55 3.18
C GLU A 219 16.93 17.50 3.05
N ASP A 220 17.02 16.87 1.88
CA ASP A 220 18.07 15.91 1.54
C ASP A 220 18.57 16.19 0.12
N PRO A 221 19.74 16.85 -0.03
CA PRO A 221 20.30 17.20 -1.34
C PRO A 221 20.60 15.99 -2.24
N ARG A 222 20.60 14.76 -1.71
CA ARG A 222 20.73 13.54 -2.53
C ARG A 222 19.48 13.29 -3.36
N ILE A 223 18.31 13.61 -2.82
CA ILE A 223 17.02 13.46 -3.53
C ILE A 223 16.98 14.44 -4.69
N ASP A 224 17.27 15.71 -4.44
CA ASP A 224 17.19 16.74 -5.49
C ASP A 224 18.21 16.47 -6.60
N ARG A 225 19.45 16.08 -6.27
CA ARG A 225 20.46 15.67 -7.26
C ARG A 225 20.02 14.48 -8.11
N LEU A 226 19.38 13.49 -7.50
CA LEU A 226 18.86 12.33 -8.24
C LEU A 226 17.75 12.76 -9.21
N LEU A 227 16.76 13.50 -8.71
CA LEU A 227 15.60 13.92 -9.51
C LEU A 227 16.02 14.84 -10.65
N ASP A 228 16.89 15.81 -10.38
CA ASP A 228 17.43 16.72 -11.41
C ASP A 228 18.24 15.91 -12.46
N GLY A 229 19.07 14.95 -12.04
CA GLY A 229 19.80 14.08 -12.97
C GLY A 229 18.92 13.19 -13.85
N LEU A 230 17.71 12.84 -13.42
CA LEU A 230 16.71 12.11 -14.23
C LEU A 230 15.99 13.01 -15.25
N LEU A 231 16.15 14.34 -15.12
CA LEU A 231 15.56 15.36 -15.98
C LEU A 231 16.60 15.98 -16.95
N ASP A 232 17.90 15.77 -16.72
CA ASP A 232 18.99 16.37 -17.51
C ASP A 232 18.99 15.95 -18.99
N THR A 233 18.30 14.88 -19.34
CA THR A 233 18.02 14.53 -20.74
C THR A 233 16.69 15.16 -21.15
N GLU A 234 16.66 16.05 -22.14
CA GLU A 234 15.41 16.51 -22.79
C GLU A 234 14.85 15.40 -23.70
N PRO A 235 13.90 14.57 -23.23
CA PRO A 235 13.42 13.48 -24.06
C PRO A 235 12.32 14.06 -24.94
N ARG A 236 12.38 13.86 -26.26
CA ARG A 236 11.24 14.13 -27.15
C ARG A 236 9.98 13.35 -26.75
N ASP A 237 10.16 12.30 -25.96
CA ASP A 237 9.12 11.42 -25.42
C ASP A 237 9.51 11.02 -23.98
N PRO A 238 9.07 11.77 -22.95
CA PRO A 238 9.45 11.45 -21.57
C PRO A 238 8.78 10.15 -21.11
N GLY A 239 9.61 9.16 -20.75
CA GLY A 239 9.16 7.91 -20.14
C GLY A 239 8.71 8.09 -18.69
N ILE A 240 8.13 7.04 -18.11
CA ILE A 240 7.52 7.08 -16.76
C ILE A 240 8.49 7.57 -15.66
N VAL A 241 9.79 7.23 -15.77
CA VAL A 241 10.81 7.68 -14.81
C VAL A 241 10.99 9.19 -14.83
N THR A 242 11.11 9.79 -16.01
CA THR A 242 11.26 11.24 -16.17
C THR A 242 10.00 11.98 -15.73
N VAL A 243 8.81 11.45 -16.07
CA VAL A 243 7.54 12.05 -15.64
C VAL A 243 7.39 12.03 -14.12
N THR A 244 7.63 10.88 -13.48
CA THR A 244 7.55 10.78 -12.01
C THR A 244 8.64 11.58 -11.30
N ALA A 245 9.81 11.74 -11.92
CA ALA A 245 10.84 12.65 -11.41
C ALA A 245 10.37 14.11 -11.46
N ALA A 246 9.77 14.56 -12.56
CA ALA A 246 9.20 15.90 -12.67
C ALA A 246 8.08 16.15 -11.63
N VAL A 247 7.19 15.17 -11.44
CA VAL A 247 6.16 15.22 -10.39
C VAL A 247 6.79 15.36 -9.00
N ALA A 248 7.80 14.54 -8.69
CA ALA A 248 8.47 14.58 -7.39
C ALA A 248 9.19 15.91 -7.16
N THR A 249 9.88 16.45 -8.18
CA THR A 249 10.52 17.76 -8.11
C THR A 249 9.50 18.88 -7.90
N ALA A 250 8.35 18.83 -8.56
CA ALA A 250 7.29 19.82 -8.37
C ALA A 250 6.75 19.82 -6.93
N TYR A 251 6.57 18.64 -6.33
CA TYR A 251 6.12 18.52 -4.94
C TYR A 251 7.14 19.08 -3.94
N ARG A 252 8.44 18.93 -4.23
CA ARG A 252 9.53 19.34 -3.35
C ARG A 252 9.92 20.81 -3.48
N LYS A 253 9.99 21.32 -4.72
CA LYS A 253 10.51 22.65 -5.03
C LYS A 253 9.42 23.71 -5.22
N GLY A 254 8.17 23.31 -5.47
CA GLY A 254 7.07 24.26 -5.71
C GLY A 254 7.43 25.28 -6.80
N GLU A 255 7.31 26.57 -6.50
CA GLU A 255 7.62 27.66 -7.44
C GLU A 255 9.10 27.69 -7.91
N ALA A 256 10.02 27.04 -7.19
CA ALA A 256 11.43 26.91 -7.58
C ALA A 256 11.68 25.74 -8.57
N LEU A 257 10.63 25.22 -9.22
CA LEU A 257 10.72 24.15 -10.20
C LEU A 257 11.57 24.56 -11.42
N SER A 258 12.40 23.64 -11.92
CA SER A 258 13.20 23.90 -13.12
C SER A 258 12.33 23.96 -14.38
N PRO A 259 12.69 24.78 -15.39
CA PRO A 259 11.99 24.81 -16.68
C PRO A 259 11.88 23.44 -17.34
N ALA A 260 12.93 22.61 -17.24
CA ALA A 260 12.92 21.25 -17.78
C ALA A 260 11.83 20.37 -17.17
N ALA A 261 11.68 20.40 -15.83
CA ALA A 261 10.63 19.66 -15.15
C ALA A 261 9.23 20.17 -15.52
N LEU A 262 9.07 21.50 -15.62
CA LEU A 262 7.80 22.11 -16.03
C LEU A 262 7.41 21.71 -17.46
N THR A 263 8.37 21.72 -18.40
CA THR A 263 8.14 21.25 -19.78
C THR A 263 7.67 19.81 -19.80
N VAL A 264 8.32 18.90 -19.06
CA VAL A 264 7.90 17.50 -18.94
C VAL A 264 6.45 17.39 -18.45
N LEU A 265 6.06 18.15 -17.41
CA LEU A 265 4.69 18.12 -16.89
C LEU A 265 3.66 18.62 -17.92
N ILE A 266 3.93 19.74 -18.59
CA ILE A 266 3.02 20.33 -19.59
C ILE A 266 2.87 19.39 -20.80
N GLU A 267 3.99 18.92 -21.36
CA GLU A 267 3.96 18.00 -22.50
C GLU A 267 3.22 16.71 -22.16
N THR A 268 3.43 16.18 -20.95
CA THR A 268 2.78 14.96 -20.50
C THR A 268 1.28 15.14 -20.26
N ALA A 269 0.83 16.30 -19.76
CA ALA A 269 -0.59 16.54 -19.46
C ALA A 269 -1.52 16.35 -20.69
N HIS A 270 -0.98 16.52 -21.90
CA HIS A 270 -1.70 16.48 -23.17
C HIS A 270 -1.57 15.12 -23.89
N ARG A 271 -0.87 14.14 -23.31
CA ARG A 271 -0.64 12.82 -23.91
C ARG A 271 -1.62 11.78 -23.39
N ASP A 272 -1.96 10.81 -24.24
CA ASP A 272 -2.75 9.64 -23.88
C ASP A 272 -2.35 8.44 -24.77
N PRO A 273 -2.05 7.24 -24.23
CA PRO A 273 -1.84 6.89 -22.82
C PRO A 273 -0.40 7.10 -22.36
N ILE A 274 -0.22 7.29 -21.04
CA ILE A 274 1.10 7.61 -20.41
C ILE A 274 1.57 6.50 -19.44
N GLY A 275 0.78 5.44 -19.29
CA GLY A 275 1.06 4.32 -18.38
C GLY A 275 0.68 4.59 -16.92
N GLU A 276 1.01 3.62 -16.06
CA GLU A 276 0.72 3.61 -14.63
C GLU A 276 1.97 3.25 -13.83
N ALA A 277 2.13 3.87 -12.66
CA ALA A 277 3.18 3.54 -11.71
C ALA A 277 2.70 2.43 -10.78
N THR A 278 3.41 1.30 -10.78
CA THR A 278 3.02 0.11 -10.03
C THR A 278 2.94 0.40 -8.53
N GLY A 279 1.82 0.04 -7.90
CA GLY A 279 1.59 0.24 -6.47
C GLY A 279 0.93 1.56 -6.10
N TRP A 280 0.60 2.42 -7.09
CA TRP A 280 -0.09 3.68 -6.87
C TRP A 280 -1.53 3.64 -7.38
N SER A 281 -2.44 4.27 -6.65
CA SER A 281 -3.88 4.27 -6.96
C SER A 281 -4.27 5.17 -8.13
N ARG A 282 -3.44 6.16 -8.47
CA ARG A 282 -3.72 7.16 -9.49
C ARG A 282 -2.96 6.86 -10.78
N ALA A 283 -3.63 7.05 -11.92
CA ALA A 283 -2.97 7.06 -13.22
C ALA A 283 -1.91 8.17 -13.29
N LEU A 284 -0.86 7.96 -14.09
CA LEU A 284 0.27 8.89 -14.17
C LEU A 284 -0.15 10.32 -14.55
N ARG A 285 -1.10 10.45 -15.49
CA ARG A 285 -1.68 11.75 -15.86
C ARG A 285 -2.28 12.49 -14.66
N GLY A 286 -2.93 11.77 -13.76
CA GLY A 286 -3.51 12.37 -12.56
C GLY A 286 -2.44 12.96 -11.63
N PHE A 287 -1.27 12.31 -11.50
CA PHE A 287 -0.13 12.87 -10.75
C PHE A 287 0.38 14.17 -11.37
N VAL A 288 0.50 14.19 -12.70
CA VAL A 288 0.90 15.37 -13.48
C VAL A 288 -0.08 16.53 -13.27
N MET A 289 -1.38 16.28 -13.42
CA MET A 289 -2.40 17.32 -13.21
C MET A 289 -2.37 17.88 -11.79
N LEU A 290 -2.17 17.03 -10.77
CA LEU A 290 -2.07 17.49 -9.39
C LEU A 290 -0.79 18.29 -9.13
N ALA A 291 0.34 17.90 -9.75
CA ALA A 291 1.58 18.67 -9.70
C ALA A 291 1.42 20.06 -10.31
N LEU A 292 0.81 20.16 -11.50
CA LEU A 292 0.52 21.43 -12.17
C LEU A 292 -0.43 22.31 -11.37
N HIS A 293 -1.49 21.72 -10.81
CA HIS A 293 -2.44 22.43 -9.97
C HIS A 293 -1.78 23.03 -8.73
N ARG A 294 -0.85 22.30 -8.09
CA ARG A 294 -0.06 22.81 -6.95
C ARG A 294 0.85 23.99 -7.32
N LEU A 295 1.23 24.12 -8.59
CA LEU A 295 1.99 25.25 -9.13
C LEU A 295 1.08 26.42 -9.56
N GLY A 296 -0.24 26.33 -9.36
CA GLY A 296 -1.22 27.33 -9.80
C GLY A 296 -1.53 27.29 -11.29
N LEU A 297 -1.15 26.22 -11.99
CA LEU A 297 -1.41 26.05 -13.43
C LEU A 297 -2.65 25.19 -13.65
N HIS A 298 -3.61 25.74 -14.39
CA HIS A 298 -4.84 25.06 -14.79
C HIS A 298 -4.81 24.88 -16.31
N ILE A 299 -4.51 23.67 -16.76
CA ILE A 299 -4.36 23.30 -18.18
C ILE A 299 -5.39 22.25 -18.57
#